data_AF-A0A2G1ZH62-F1
#
_entry.id   AF-A0A2G1ZH62-F1
#
_cell.length_a   1.000
_cell.length_b   1.000
_cell.length_c   1.000
_cell.angle_alpha   90.00
_cell.angle_beta   90.00
_cell.angle_gamma   90.00
#
_symmetry.space_group_name_H-M   'P 1'
#
loop_
_entity.id
_entity.type
_entity.pdbx_description
1 polymer ?
#
loop_
_entity_poly.entity_id
_entity_poly.type
_entity_poly.pdbx_seq_one_letter_code
_entity_poly.pdbx_strand_id
1 'polypeptide(L)'
;MVGLDSLYAMLARPIQRSIERKRLMVEKTDNSASIAADDHGTPQSQLPQSLNRRKSPQDRRRGDRRSDPASKEEREREDTTNRDLAEHETVNSPLPRIDIDI
;
A
#
# COMPACT_ATOMS: atom_id res chain seq x y z
N MET A 1 65.12 9.54 -3.59
CA MET A 1 64.45 9.53 -2.26
C MET A 1 63.17 10.34 -2.39
N VAL A 2 62.05 9.79 -1.93
CA VAL A 2 60.78 10.52 -1.86
C VAL A 2 60.86 11.41 -0.61
N GLY A 3 60.64 12.72 -0.75
CA GLY A 3 60.69 13.68 0.36
C GLY A 3 59.46 13.55 1.27
N LEU A 4 59.57 14.02 2.52
CA LEU A 4 58.46 14.00 3.49
C LEU A 4 57.23 14.74 2.95
N ASP A 5 57.42 15.87 2.30
CA ASP A 5 56.33 16.67 1.72
C ASP A 5 55.56 15.91 0.63
N SER A 6 56.27 15.11 -0.18
CA SER A 6 55.62 14.24 -1.16
C SER A 6 54.86 13.08 -0.53
N LEU A 7 55.29 12.61 0.65
CA LEU A 7 54.57 11.59 1.42
C LEU A 7 53.29 12.17 2.04
N TYR A 8 53.37 13.37 2.61
CA TYR A 8 52.21 14.11 3.11
C TYR A 8 51.20 14.40 1.99
N ALA A 9 51.67 14.80 0.81
CA ALA A 9 50.81 15.05 -0.34
C ALA A 9 50.11 13.78 -0.90
N MET A 10 50.63 12.58 -0.62
CA MET A 10 49.96 11.32 -0.95
C MET A 10 48.95 10.91 0.11
N LEU A 11 49.28 11.08 1.40
CA LEU A 11 48.45 10.67 2.52
C LEU A 11 47.28 11.61 2.81
N ALA A 12 47.45 12.92 2.54
CA ALA A 12 46.41 13.91 2.73
C ALA A 12 45.32 13.88 1.64
N ARG A 13 45.45 13.00 0.63
CA ARG A 13 44.44 12.92 -0.43
C ARG A 13 43.17 12.27 0.13
N PRO A 14 42.01 12.95 0.02
CA PRO A 14 40.76 12.33 0.41
C PRO A 14 40.52 11.07 -0.43
N ILE A 15 40.06 10.01 0.22
CA ILE A 15 39.74 8.74 -0.44
C ILE A 15 38.62 9.00 -1.44
N GLN A 16 38.97 8.97 -2.74
CA GLN A 16 37.98 9.01 -3.81
C GLN A 16 37.26 7.67 -3.81
N ARG A 17 36.14 7.59 -3.11
CA ARG A 17 35.23 6.45 -3.22
C ARG A 17 34.78 6.39 -4.67
N SER A 18 35.23 5.37 -5.40
CA SER A 18 34.67 5.02 -6.69
C SER A 18 33.25 4.53 -6.44
N ILE A 19 32.29 5.46 -6.46
CA ILE A 19 30.87 5.10 -6.42
C ILE A 19 30.59 4.46 -7.79
N GLU A 20 30.74 3.15 -7.84
CA GLU A 20 30.18 2.35 -8.93
C GLU A 20 28.67 2.50 -8.86
N ARG A 21 28.15 3.49 -9.59
CA ARG A 21 26.72 3.58 -9.84
C ARG A 21 26.37 2.32 -10.62
N LYS A 22 25.76 1.35 -9.95
CA LYS A 22 25.08 0.23 -10.62
C LYS A 22 24.16 0.87 -11.65
N ARG A 23 24.52 0.76 -12.94
CA ARG A 23 23.64 1.16 -14.02
C ARG A 23 22.46 0.22 -13.92
N LEU A 24 21.38 0.69 -13.28
CA LEU A 24 20.10 0.02 -13.33
C LEU A 24 19.70 0.07 -14.80
N MET A 25 20.01 -1.00 -15.54
CA MET A 25 19.48 -1.23 -16.88
C MET A 25 17.98 -1.45 -16.69
N VAL A 26 17.25 -0.34 -16.68
CA VAL A 26 15.80 -0.39 -16.79
C VAL A 26 15.51 -0.64 -18.26
N GLU A 27 14.95 -1.81 -18.57
CA GLU A 27 14.44 -2.06 -19.91
C GLU A 27 13.38 -1.01 -20.22
N LYS A 28 13.53 -0.36 -21.38
CA LYS A 28 12.55 0.60 -21.86
C LYS A 28 11.31 -0.19 -22.25
N THR A 29 10.26 -0.12 -21.44
CA THR A 29 8.96 -0.67 -21.80
C THR A 29 8.35 0.19 -22.91
N ASP A 30 7.83 -0.45 -23.95
CA ASP A 30 7.15 0.24 -25.04
C ASP A 30 5.87 0.89 -24.53
N ASN A 31 5.83 2.23 -24.56
CA ASN A 31 4.66 3.04 -24.20
C ASN A 31 3.48 2.89 -25.20
N SER A 32 3.56 1.97 -26.14
CA SER A 32 2.53 1.70 -27.16
C SER A 32 1.42 0.77 -26.67
N ALA A 33 1.60 0.09 -25.54
CA ALA A 33 0.50 -0.58 -24.88
C ALA A 33 -0.40 0.50 -24.29
N SER A 34 -1.46 0.85 -25.02
CA SER A 34 -2.50 1.77 -24.54
C SER A 34 -2.93 1.31 -23.16
N ILE A 35 -2.79 2.17 -22.16
CA ILE A 35 -3.47 2.02 -20.86
C ILE A 35 -4.95 1.91 -21.24
N ALA A 36 -5.45 0.67 -21.30
CA ALA A 36 -6.84 0.43 -21.66
C ALA A 36 -7.68 1.19 -20.63
N ALA A 37 -8.61 2.01 -21.12
CA ALA A 37 -9.50 2.73 -20.25
C ALA A 37 -10.18 1.70 -19.34
N ASP A 38 -10.04 1.93 -18.04
CA ASP A 38 -10.61 1.09 -17.03
C ASP A 38 -12.14 1.24 -17.08
N ASP A 39 -12.80 0.32 -17.78
CA ASP A 39 -14.26 0.29 -17.93
C ASP A 39 -14.88 -0.35 -16.67
N HIS A 40 -14.56 0.22 -15.50
CA HIS A 40 -15.11 -0.19 -14.22
C HIS A 40 -16.51 0.43 -14.02
N GLY A 41 -17.50 -0.29 -14.55
CA GLY A 41 -18.77 -0.47 -13.87
C GLY A 41 -19.99 0.15 -14.55
N THR A 42 -20.99 -0.70 -14.81
CA THR A 42 -22.35 -0.29 -15.16
C THR A 42 -22.91 0.70 -14.12
N PRO A 43 -23.67 1.73 -14.52
CA PRO A 43 -24.26 2.66 -13.56
C PRO A 43 -25.16 1.87 -12.59
N GLN A 44 -24.88 2.01 -11.29
CA GLN A 44 -25.69 1.40 -10.25
C GLN A 44 -27.18 1.73 -10.46
N SER A 45 -27.95 0.67 -10.64
CA SER A 45 -29.39 0.51 -10.42
C SER A 45 -30.29 1.69 -10.86
N GLN A 46 -31.06 1.44 -11.91
CA GLN A 46 -32.42 1.98 -11.98
C GLN A 46 -33.20 1.46 -10.77
N LEU A 47 -33.25 2.26 -9.69
CA LEU A 47 -34.09 1.97 -8.54
C LEU A 47 -35.54 1.71 -8.99
N PRO A 48 -36.23 0.71 -8.43
CA PRO A 48 -37.64 0.50 -8.75
C PRO A 48 -38.47 1.73 -8.36
N GLN A 49 -39.34 2.11 -9.29
CA GLN A 49 -40.18 3.30 -9.30
C GLN A 49 -41.31 3.21 -8.26
N SER A 50 -41.02 3.21 -6.96
CA SER A 50 -41.96 3.60 -5.87
C SER A 50 -41.42 3.31 -4.47
N LEU A 51 -40.66 4.25 -3.91
CA LEU A 51 -40.60 4.36 -2.45
C LEU A 51 -41.92 5.00 -1.99
N ASN A 52 -42.86 4.17 -1.54
CA ASN A 52 -44.04 4.63 -0.80
C ASN A 52 -43.58 5.56 0.33
N ARG A 53 -43.79 6.87 0.16
CA ARG A 53 -43.52 7.87 1.20
C ARG A 53 -44.36 7.52 2.43
N ARG A 54 -43.67 7.09 3.50
CA ARG A 54 -44.25 6.74 4.81
C ARG A 54 -45.10 7.92 5.32
N LYS A 55 -46.33 7.65 5.75
CA LYS A 55 -47.33 8.68 6.08
C LYS A 55 -47.30 9.18 7.54
N SER A 56 -46.55 8.53 8.46
CA SER A 56 -46.65 8.82 9.89
C SER A 56 -45.30 9.19 10.56
N PRO A 57 -45.28 10.17 11.49
CA PRO A 57 -44.08 10.57 12.24
C PRO A 57 -43.54 9.51 13.23
N GLN A 58 -44.36 8.54 13.62
CA GLN A 58 -44.00 7.50 14.61
C GLN A 58 -42.93 6.53 14.10
N ASP A 59 -42.78 6.41 12.78
CA ASP A 59 -41.78 5.54 12.14
C ASP A 59 -40.34 6.05 12.35
N ARG A 60 -40.17 7.32 12.79
CA ARG A 60 -38.86 7.91 13.10
C ARG A 60 -38.25 7.43 14.42
N ARG A 61 -39.03 6.90 15.35
CA ARG A 61 -38.58 6.69 16.74
C ARG A 61 -38.03 5.28 17.05
N ARG A 62 -37.96 4.37 16.07
CA ARG A 62 -37.44 3.00 16.29
C ARG A 62 -35.98 2.80 15.85
N GLY A 63 -35.31 3.82 15.34
CA GLY A 63 -33.96 3.70 14.75
C GLY A 63 -32.80 4.19 15.62
N ASP A 64 -33.04 4.78 16.80
CA ASP A 64 -31.95 5.34 17.63
C ASP A 64 -31.52 4.36 18.74
N ARG A 65 -31.12 3.15 18.33
CA ARG A 65 -30.24 2.30 19.14
C ARG A 65 -28.83 2.46 18.58
N ARG A 66 -28.19 3.57 18.95
CA ARG A 66 -26.76 3.75 18.77
C ARG A 66 -26.04 2.64 19.53
N SER A 67 -25.18 1.93 18.81
CA SER A 67 -24.11 1.05 19.31
C SER A 67 -24.57 -0.17 20.13
N ASP A 68 -24.92 -1.25 19.43
CA ASP A 68 -24.84 -2.61 19.99
C ASP A 68 -23.35 -3.01 20.12
N PRO A 69 -22.90 -3.55 21.27
CA PRO A 69 -21.53 -4.01 21.51
C PRO A 69 -21.13 -5.26 20.70
N ALA A 70 -22.07 -5.86 19.95
CA ALA A 70 -21.84 -7.05 19.12
C ALA A 70 -20.82 -6.84 17.99
N SER A 71 -20.53 -5.59 17.60
CA SER A 71 -19.61 -5.28 16.50
C SER A 71 -18.12 -5.36 16.85
N LYS A 72 -17.74 -5.53 18.13
CA LYS A 72 -16.33 -5.67 18.51
C LYS A 72 -15.77 -7.06 18.20
N GLU A 73 -16.54 -8.11 18.51
CA GLU A 73 -16.09 -9.49 18.29
C GLU A 73 -15.96 -9.84 16.80
N GLU A 74 -16.87 -9.32 15.96
CA GLU A 74 -16.79 -9.49 14.50
C GLU A 74 -15.55 -8.81 13.93
N ARG A 75 -15.26 -7.59 14.39
CA ARG A 75 -14.08 -6.82 13.96
C ARG A 75 -12.76 -7.47 14.41
N GLU A 76 -12.70 -7.98 15.63
CA GLU A 76 -11.52 -8.72 16.12
C GLU A 76 -11.29 -10.02 15.32
N ARG A 77 -12.36 -10.74 14.96
CA ARG A 77 -12.24 -11.92 14.09
C ARG A 77 -11.77 -11.55 12.69
N GLU A 78 -12.33 -10.50 12.09
CA GLU A 78 -11.89 -10.00 10.79
C GLU A 78 -10.41 -9.59 10.82
N ASP A 79 -9.97 -8.88 11.85
CA ASP A 79 -8.58 -8.47 12.04
C ASP A 79 -7.63 -9.67 12.16
N THR A 80 -8.02 -10.72 12.90
CA THR A 80 -7.21 -11.96 12.98
C THR A 80 -7.11 -12.69 11.64
N THR A 81 -8.23 -12.85 10.93
CA THR A 81 -8.24 -13.53 9.63
C THR A 81 -7.42 -12.79 8.57
N ASN A 82 -7.50 -11.45 8.55
CA ASN A 82 -6.73 -10.62 7.63
C ASN A 82 -5.23 -10.68 7.93
N ARG A 83 -4.85 -10.79 9.22
CA ARG A 83 -3.46 -10.95 9.62
C ARG A 83 -2.89 -12.29 9.16
N ASP A 84 -3.62 -13.38 9.37
CA ASP A 84 -3.20 -14.73 8.95
C ASP A 84 -3.03 -14.80 7.41
N LEU A 85 -3.97 -14.21 6.67
CA LEU A 85 -3.89 -14.09 5.20
C LEU A 85 -2.63 -13.31 4.76
N ALA A 86 -2.36 -12.16 5.38
CA ALA A 86 -1.18 -11.37 5.07
C ALA A 86 0.12 -12.12 5.37
N GLU A 87 0.18 -12.85 6.49
CA GLU A 87 1.33 -13.69 6.84
C GLU A 87 1.57 -14.79 5.79
N HIS A 88 0.52 -15.47 5.33
CA HIS A 88 0.62 -16.48 4.26
C HIS A 88 1.05 -15.89 2.91
N GLU A 89 0.61 -14.68 2.57
CA GLU A 89 1.05 -13.97 1.36
C GLU A 89 2.53 -13.56 1.44
N THR A 90 2.99 -13.09 2.59
CA THR A 90 4.43 -12.76 2.78
C THR A 90 5.33 -13.99 2.72
N VAL A 91 4.81 -15.17 3.07
CA VAL A 91 5.56 -16.43 3.01
C VAL A 91 5.73 -16.93 1.59
N ASN A 92 4.71 -16.77 0.76
CA ASN A 92 4.70 -17.24 -0.62
C ASN A 92 5.14 -16.17 -1.63
N SER A 93 5.47 -14.96 -1.16
CA SER A 93 5.93 -13.89 -2.02
C SER A 93 7.31 -14.21 -2.60
N PRO A 94 7.53 -14.02 -3.90
CA PRO A 94 8.85 -14.11 -4.51
C PRO A 94 9.76 -12.92 -4.15
N LEU A 95 9.26 -11.94 -3.38
CA LEU A 95 10.00 -10.76 -2.95
C LEU A 95 10.78 -11.02 -1.65
N PRO A 96 11.95 -10.37 -1.45
CA PRO A 96 12.69 -10.47 -0.21
C PRO A 96 11.88 -9.87 0.95
N ARG A 97 11.87 -10.55 2.10
CA ARG A 97 11.26 -10.04 3.33
C ARG A 97 12.11 -8.90 3.90
N ILE A 98 11.45 -7.83 4.32
CA ILE A 98 12.09 -6.67 4.95
C ILE A 98 11.40 -6.47 6.30
N ASP A 99 12.14 -6.73 7.37
CA ASP A 99 11.67 -6.48 8.73
C ASP A 99 11.90 -5.01 9.07
N ILE A 100 10.84 -4.31 9.50
CA ILE A 100 10.90 -2.91 9.93
C ILE A 100 10.76 -2.90 11.45
N ASP A 101 11.86 -2.59 12.14
CA ASP A 101 11.84 -2.31 13.58
C ASP A 101 11.19 -0.93 13.79
N ILE A 102 10.03 -0.90 14.47
CA ILE A 102 9.32 0.33 14.88
C ILE A 102 9.63 0.64 16.35
#